data_AF-A0A0L0MJ56-F1
#
_entry.id   AF-A0A0L0MJ56-F1
#
_cell.length_a   1.000
_cell.length_b   1.000
_cell.length_c   1.000
_cell.angle_alpha   90.00
_cell.angle_beta   90.00
_cell.angle_gamma   90.00
#
_symmetry.space_group_name_H-M   'P 1'
#
loop_
_entity.id
_entity.type
_entity.pdbx_description
1 polymer ?
#
loop_
_entity_poly.entity_id
_entity_poly.type
_entity_poly.pdbx_seq_one_letter_code
_entity_poly.pdbx_strand_id
1 'polypeptide(L)'
;MSTAGVAEKAKPVLRAVVQRGEKWFETAVFVPSSKPDSKAVLTGHIDLGLGDGRIPVFAFVNERKDEGVPTGAKYISLTSRKVHPRTGEIGYFPVAIGNVVNSRGDGGEVFYDTVIFNPVDEDLNNIPGAQPVPVWVTDSCDATLHAKLGFASARVARPKKQDESQSGAGAADDGEEGISRAAMLDAVAQATGAH
;
A
#
# COMPACT_ATOMS: atom_id res chain seq x y z
N MET A 1 27.76 -23.93 24.74
CA MET A 1 27.83 -23.00 23.59
C MET A 1 26.55 -23.18 22.79
N SER A 2 25.58 -22.27 22.89
CA SER A 2 24.38 -22.31 22.04
C SER A 2 24.66 -21.56 20.76
N THR A 3 24.56 -22.25 19.63
CA THR A 3 24.56 -21.64 18.31
C THR A 3 23.32 -20.76 18.19
N ALA A 4 23.54 -19.46 18.09
CA ALA A 4 22.50 -18.51 17.73
C ALA A 4 22.05 -18.85 16.30
N GLY A 5 20.88 -19.47 16.18
CA GLY A 5 20.20 -19.62 14.90
C GLY A 5 20.00 -18.23 14.30
N VAL A 6 20.49 -18.03 13.08
CA VAL A 6 20.16 -16.86 12.28
C VAL A 6 18.64 -16.89 12.10
N ALA A 7 17.92 -16.06 12.86
CA ALA A 7 16.48 -15.92 12.73
C ALA A 7 16.18 -15.54 11.28
N GLU A 8 15.54 -16.44 10.53
CA GLU A 8 15.08 -16.16 9.18
C GLU A 8 14.22 -14.88 9.25
N LYS A 9 14.65 -13.81 8.58
CA LYS A 9 13.90 -12.55 8.60
C LYS A 9 12.50 -12.82 8.06
N ALA A 10 11.48 -12.55 8.88
CA ALA A 10 10.09 -12.73 8.49
C ALA A 10 9.81 -12.03 7.15
N LYS A 11 9.23 -12.76 6.21
CA LYS A 11 8.97 -12.26 4.86
C LYS A 11 7.81 -11.27 4.88
N PRO A 12 7.92 -10.10 4.22
CA PRO A 12 6.82 -9.16 4.13
C PRO A 12 5.60 -9.75 3.44
N VAL A 13 4.41 -9.54 4.01
CA VAL A 13 3.11 -9.97 3.45
C VAL A 13 2.34 -8.83 2.82
N LEU A 14 2.59 -7.59 3.25
CA LEU A 14 2.10 -6.38 2.60
C LEU A 14 3.29 -5.45 2.35
N ARG A 15 3.36 -4.84 1.15
CA ARG A 15 4.41 -3.89 0.77
C ARG A 15 3.88 -2.77 -0.10
N ALA A 16 4.48 -1.59 0.04
CA ALA A 16 4.32 -0.49 -0.90
C ALA A 16 5.68 0.04 -1.30
N VAL A 17 5.85 0.29 -2.60
CA VAL A 17 7.01 0.95 -3.16
C VAL A 17 6.52 2.08 -4.06
N VAL A 18 7.20 3.22 -4.00
CA VAL A 18 6.93 4.38 -4.85
C VAL A 18 8.20 4.71 -5.61
N GLN A 19 8.07 4.89 -6.92
CA GLN A 19 9.16 5.37 -7.75
C GLN A 19 9.27 6.89 -7.61
N ARG A 20 10.46 7.40 -7.25
CA ARG A 20 10.78 8.83 -7.26
C ARG A 20 12.04 9.02 -8.08
N GLY A 21 11.89 9.62 -9.27
CA GLY A 21 12.93 9.64 -10.29
C GLY A 21 13.28 8.21 -10.74
N GLU A 22 14.57 7.89 -10.76
CA GLU A 22 15.06 6.55 -11.15
C GLU A 22 15.09 5.55 -10.00
N LYS A 23 14.74 5.97 -8.77
CA LYS A 23 14.87 5.15 -7.57
C LYS A 23 13.51 4.68 -7.06
N TRP A 24 13.48 3.43 -6.62
CA TRP A 24 12.34 2.82 -5.94
C TRP A 24 12.51 2.95 -4.43
N PHE A 25 11.52 3.55 -3.78
CA PHE A 25 11.51 3.75 -2.33
C PHE A 25 10.42 2.89 -1.71
N GLU A 26 10.81 2.06 -0.75
CA GLU A 26 9.86 1.32 0.06
C GLU A 26 9.14 2.30 1.01
N THR A 27 7.83 2.42 0.86
CA THR A 27 7.00 3.32 1.68
C THR A 27 6.23 2.55 2.73
N ALA A 28 6.01 1.24 2.55
CA ALA A 28 5.42 0.40 3.59
C ALA A 28 5.92 -1.05 3.54
N VAL A 29 6.10 -1.65 4.71
CA VAL A 29 6.40 -3.08 4.87
C VAL A 29 5.68 -3.59 6.10
N PHE A 30 4.96 -4.68 5.95
CA PHE A 30 4.34 -5.39 7.06
C PHE A 30 4.70 -6.87 7.01
N VAL A 31 5.00 -7.42 8.19
CA VAL A 31 5.24 -8.85 8.41
C VAL A 31 4.19 -9.38 9.40
N PRO A 32 3.87 -10.68 9.37
CA PRO A 32 3.03 -11.29 10.39
C PRO A 32 3.58 -11.00 11.79
N SER A 33 2.69 -10.65 12.71
CA SER A 33 3.08 -10.43 14.10
C SER A 33 3.66 -11.71 14.69
N SER A 34 4.86 -11.64 15.24
CA SER A 34 5.52 -12.75 15.94
C SER A 34 5.14 -12.85 17.42
N LYS A 35 4.28 -11.95 17.92
CA LYS A 35 3.91 -11.88 19.34
C LYS A 35 2.56 -12.58 19.57
N PRO A 36 2.54 -13.78 20.19
CA PRO A 36 1.30 -14.54 20.39
C PRO A 36 0.32 -13.83 21.34
N ASP A 37 0.81 -13.04 22.30
CA ASP A 37 -0.02 -12.31 23.26
C ASP A 37 -0.58 -10.99 22.69
N SER A 38 -0.14 -10.58 21.50
CA SER A 38 -0.63 -9.36 20.86
C SER A 38 -1.80 -9.68 19.94
N LYS A 39 -2.86 -8.85 20.02
CA LYS A 39 -3.95 -8.87 19.03
C LYS A 39 -3.53 -8.34 17.67
N ALA A 40 -2.34 -7.75 17.54
CA ALA A 40 -1.84 -7.25 16.27
C ALA A 40 -1.65 -8.42 15.30
N VAL A 41 -2.22 -8.30 14.11
CA VAL A 41 -2.08 -9.29 13.05
C VAL A 41 -0.77 -9.12 12.28
N LEU A 42 -0.32 -7.87 12.13
CA LEU A 42 0.91 -7.51 11.44
C LEU A 42 1.67 -6.47 12.25
N THR A 43 2.98 -6.41 12.03
CA THR A 43 3.86 -5.33 12.49
C THR A 43 4.70 -4.84 11.33
N GLY A 44 5.12 -3.58 11.37
CA GLY A 44 5.80 -3.02 10.22
C GLY A 44 6.11 -1.55 10.34
N HIS A 45 6.30 -0.92 9.18
CA HIS A 45 6.41 0.52 9.06
C HIS A 45 5.65 1.02 7.83
N ILE A 46 5.26 2.29 7.88
CA ILE A 46 4.58 2.98 6.78
C ILE A 46 4.99 4.46 6.76
N ASP A 47 5.15 5.03 5.58
CA ASP A 47 5.24 6.47 5.34
C ASP A 47 3.85 6.95 4.89
N LEU A 48 3.22 7.78 5.72
CA LEU A 48 1.89 8.33 5.49
C LEU A 48 1.92 9.65 4.68
N GLY A 49 3.09 10.12 4.25
CA GLY A 49 3.23 11.36 3.50
C GLY A 49 2.98 12.63 4.31
N LEU A 50 2.99 12.54 5.65
CA LEU A 50 2.72 13.66 6.57
C LEU A 50 3.99 14.39 7.04
N GLY A 51 5.16 13.99 6.55
CA GLY A 51 6.47 14.58 6.91
C GLY A 51 7.25 13.82 7.98
N ASP A 52 6.61 12.89 8.69
CA ASP A 52 7.25 12.06 9.73
C ASP A 52 8.16 10.95 9.17
N GLY A 53 8.11 10.73 7.84
CA GLY A 53 8.77 9.61 7.19
C GLY A 53 8.17 8.26 7.61
N ARG A 54 9.01 7.22 7.65
CA ARG A 54 8.58 5.86 8.00
C ARG A 54 8.35 5.74 9.50
N ILE A 55 7.10 5.53 9.89
CA ILE A 55 6.72 5.30 11.29
C ILE A 55 6.48 3.81 11.57
N PRO A 56 6.90 3.29 12.74
CA PRO A 56 6.62 1.91 13.13
C PRO A 56 5.14 1.77 13.51
N VAL A 57 4.51 0.67 13.08
CA VAL A 57 3.07 0.45 13.29
C VAL A 57 2.74 -1.00 13.65
N PHE A 58 1.65 -1.14 14.39
CA PHE A 58 0.95 -2.39 14.64
C PHE A 58 -0.39 -2.37 13.90
N ALA A 59 -0.68 -3.42 13.14
CA ALA A 59 -1.93 -3.54 12.41
C ALA A 59 -2.90 -4.46 13.16
N PHE A 60 -4.14 -4.01 13.34
CA PHE A 60 -5.22 -4.78 13.93
C PHE A 60 -6.36 -4.90 12.94
N VAL A 61 -6.90 -6.11 12.79
CA VAL A 61 -8.12 -6.33 12.01
C VAL A 61 -9.30 -6.17 12.95
N ASN A 62 -10.21 -5.31 12.56
CA ASN A 62 -11.41 -4.98 13.31
C ASN A 62 -12.65 -5.26 12.44
N GLU A 63 -13.78 -5.50 13.09
CA GLU A 63 -15.07 -5.63 12.44
C GLU A 63 -15.77 -4.27 12.39
N ARG A 64 -16.41 -3.97 11.25
CA ARG A 64 -17.31 -2.83 11.11
C ARG A 64 -18.65 -3.16 11.76
N LYS A 65 -19.18 -2.18 12.49
CA LYS A 65 -20.48 -2.28 13.16
C LYS A 65 -21.46 -1.21 12.69
N ASP A 66 -21.11 -0.52 11.60
CA ASP A 66 -21.91 0.58 11.05
C ASP A 66 -23.18 0.04 10.37
N GLU A 67 -24.27 0.78 10.52
CA GLU A 67 -25.54 0.46 9.87
C GLU A 67 -25.40 0.53 8.34
N GLY A 68 -25.92 -0.48 7.62
CA GLY A 68 -25.82 -0.56 6.16
C GLY A 68 -24.52 -1.17 5.62
N VAL A 69 -23.55 -1.50 6.49
CA VAL A 69 -22.37 -2.28 6.09
C VAL A 69 -22.66 -3.77 6.20
N PRO A 70 -22.21 -4.61 5.24
CA PRO A 70 -22.37 -6.06 5.34
C PRO A 70 -21.83 -6.61 6.67
N THR A 71 -22.62 -7.47 7.32
CA THR A 71 -22.22 -8.15 8.56
C THR A 71 -20.89 -8.87 8.36
N GLY A 72 -19.92 -8.60 9.24
CA GLY A 72 -18.57 -9.17 9.16
C GLY A 72 -17.60 -8.44 8.23
N ALA A 73 -17.99 -7.28 7.67
CA ALA A 73 -17.04 -6.42 6.97
C ALA A 73 -15.90 -6.00 7.91
N LYS A 74 -14.68 -6.00 7.39
CA LYS A 74 -13.47 -5.73 8.19
C LYS A 74 -12.78 -4.45 7.76
N TYR A 75 -12.02 -3.87 8.68
CA TYR A 75 -11.05 -2.83 8.39
C TYR A 75 -9.77 -3.07 9.19
N ILE A 76 -8.68 -2.46 8.77
CA ILE A 76 -7.37 -2.59 9.41
C ILE A 76 -7.01 -1.27 10.06
N SER A 77 -6.87 -1.21 11.39
CA SER A 77 -6.30 -0.01 12.04
C SER A 77 -4.79 -0.15 12.18
N LEU A 78 -4.05 0.85 11.74
CA LEU A 78 -2.63 1.00 12.05
C LEU A 78 -2.49 1.86 13.29
N THR A 79 -1.81 1.36 14.32
CA THR A 79 -1.49 2.13 15.52
C THR A 79 0.01 2.33 15.64
N SER A 80 0.41 3.52 16.08
CA SER A 80 1.80 3.85 16.36
C SER A 80 1.95 4.42 17.76
N ARG A 81 3.14 4.28 18.34
CA ARG A 81 3.45 4.91 19.62
C ARG A 81 3.77 6.38 19.37
N LYS A 82 2.92 7.29 19.83
CA LYS A 82 3.13 8.74 19.69
C LYS A 82 2.76 9.48 20.97
N VAL A 83 3.17 10.74 21.04
CA VAL A 83 2.69 11.70 22.03
C VAL A 83 1.37 12.28 21.53
N HIS A 84 0.32 12.21 22.32
CA HIS A 84 -0.97 12.77 21.96
C HIS A 84 -0.87 14.31 21.94
N PRO A 85 -1.20 14.99 20.84
CA PRO A 85 -0.90 16.41 20.67
C PRO A 85 -1.67 17.32 21.63
N ARG A 86 -2.89 16.93 22.05
CA ARG A 86 -3.72 17.73 22.96
C ARG A 86 -3.43 17.49 24.44
N THR A 87 -3.06 16.27 24.81
CA THR A 87 -2.94 15.87 26.24
C THR A 87 -1.49 15.67 26.67
N GLY A 88 -0.54 15.54 25.74
CA GLY A 88 0.86 15.22 26.02
C GLY A 88 1.11 13.77 26.44
N GLU A 89 0.07 12.93 26.48
CA GLU A 89 0.20 11.54 26.91
C GLU A 89 0.93 10.69 25.88
N ILE A 90 1.84 9.83 26.35
CA ILE A 90 2.54 8.87 25.48
C ILE A 90 1.74 7.58 25.46
N GLY A 91 1.28 7.19 24.28
CA GLY A 91 0.42 6.02 24.12
C GLY A 91 0.50 5.43 22.72
N TYR A 92 -0.33 4.40 22.49
CA TYR A 92 -0.55 3.84 21.16
C TYR A 92 -1.84 4.41 20.60
N PHE A 93 -1.73 5.14 19.51
CA PHE A 93 -2.86 5.81 18.88
C PHE A 93 -3.00 5.35 17.43
N PRO A 94 -4.21 5.22 16.91
CA PRO A 94 -4.43 5.03 15.49
C PRO A 94 -3.81 6.17 14.67
N VAL A 95 -3.22 5.81 13.54
CA VAL A 95 -2.59 6.74 12.59
C VAL A 95 -3.12 6.56 11.18
N ALA A 96 -3.68 5.39 10.86
CA ALA A 96 -4.37 5.18 9.59
C ALA A 96 -5.41 4.06 9.69
N ILE A 97 -6.44 4.14 8.82
CA ILE A 97 -7.47 3.13 8.64
C ILE A 97 -7.37 2.54 7.22
N GLY A 98 -7.09 1.25 7.16
CA GLY A 98 -6.92 0.43 5.97
C GLY A 98 -8.21 -0.27 5.55
N ASN A 99 -8.54 -0.16 4.27
CA ASN A 99 -9.64 -0.91 3.65
C ASN A 99 -9.09 -1.78 2.53
N VAL A 100 -9.49 -3.05 2.52
CA VAL A 100 -9.22 -3.94 1.40
C VAL A 100 -10.10 -3.55 0.21
N VAL A 101 -9.56 -3.63 -0.99
CA VAL A 101 -10.31 -3.37 -2.23
C VAL A 101 -10.99 -4.68 -2.66
N ASN A 102 -12.27 -4.81 -2.36
CA ASN A 102 -13.09 -5.98 -2.76
C ASN A 102 -14.06 -5.68 -3.91
N SER A 103 -14.27 -4.41 -4.24
CA SER A 103 -15.09 -3.97 -5.37
C SER A 103 -14.67 -2.55 -5.79
N ARG A 104 -15.03 -2.16 -7.00
CA ARG A 104 -14.91 -0.77 -7.47
C ARG A 104 -16.26 -0.30 -8.01
N GLY A 105 -16.63 0.94 -7.69
CA GLY A 105 -17.88 1.54 -8.16
C GLY A 105 -17.90 1.84 -9.65
N ASP A 106 -16.73 1.91 -10.30
CA ASP A 106 -16.56 2.19 -11.73
C ASP A 106 -16.62 0.93 -12.62
N GLY A 107 -16.83 -0.26 -12.03
CA GLY A 107 -16.81 -1.53 -12.75
C GLY A 107 -15.44 -1.94 -13.28
N GLY A 108 -14.37 -1.20 -12.94
CA GLY A 108 -13.00 -1.53 -13.32
C GLY A 108 -12.49 -2.79 -12.63
N GLU A 109 -11.34 -3.29 -13.10
CA GLU A 109 -10.72 -4.47 -12.53
C GLU A 109 -10.42 -4.29 -11.03
N VAL A 110 -10.83 -5.28 -10.24
CA VAL A 110 -10.65 -5.34 -8.79
C VAL A 110 -9.45 -6.23 -8.51
N PHE A 111 -8.40 -5.62 -7.95
CA PHE A 111 -7.26 -6.37 -7.47
C PHE A 111 -7.49 -6.73 -6.00
N TYR A 112 -7.88 -7.98 -5.75
CA TYR A 112 -8.08 -8.58 -4.42
C TYR A 112 -6.74 -8.81 -3.69
N ASP A 113 -5.80 -7.89 -3.83
CA ASP A 113 -4.48 -7.88 -3.23
C ASP A 113 -4.11 -6.49 -2.68
N THR A 114 -5.01 -5.52 -2.76
CA THR A 114 -4.70 -4.12 -2.41
C THR A 114 -5.42 -3.70 -1.14
N VAL A 115 -4.68 -3.10 -0.22
CA VAL A 115 -5.17 -2.41 0.98
C VAL A 115 -4.88 -0.93 0.85
N ILE A 116 -5.90 -0.07 1.03
CA ILE A 116 -5.75 1.39 0.98
C ILE A 116 -5.81 1.92 2.41
N PHE A 117 -4.69 2.44 2.91
CA PHE A 117 -4.60 3.09 4.21
C PHE A 117 -4.85 4.59 4.10
N ASN A 118 -5.88 5.07 4.78
CA ASN A 118 -6.20 6.49 4.89
C ASN A 118 -5.61 7.03 6.21
N PRO A 119 -4.73 8.03 6.18
CA PRO A 119 -4.24 8.68 7.39
C PRO A 119 -5.37 9.33 8.19
N VAL A 120 -5.35 9.15 9.51
CA VAL A 120 -6.38 9.69 10.41
C VAL A 120 -5.80 10.55 11.54
N ASP A 121 -6.61 11.50 12.00
CA ASP A 121 -6.32 12.32 13.17
C ASP A 121 -6.63 11.58 14.50
N GLU A 122 -6.44 12.26 15.62
CA GLU A 122 -6.71 11.75 16.97
C GLU A 122 -8.17 11.36 17.20
N ASP A 123 -9.09 11.98 16.46
CA ASP A 123 -10.53 11.76 16.54
C ASP A 123 -11.00 10.72 15.49
N LEU A 124 -10.04 10.03 14.84
CA LEU A 124 -10.24 9.00 13.81
C LEU A 124 -10.87 9.50 12.51
N ASN A 125 -10.83 10.81 12.26
CA ASN A 125 -11.26 11.40 11.00
C ASN A 125 -10.12 11.37 9.99
N ASN A 126 -10.44 11.27 8.69
CA ASN A 126 -9.43 11.40 7.65
C ASN A 126 -8.77 12.79 7.71
N ILE A 127 -7.44 12.82 7.64
CA ILE A 127 -6.70 14.09 7.62
C ILE A 127 -6.92 14.77 6.26
N PRO A 128 -7.46 16.01 6.20
CA PRO A 128 -7.67 16.71 4.95
C PRO A 128 -6.39 16.88 4.14
N GLY A 129 -6.44 16.58 2.85
CA GLY A 129 -5.30 16.69 1.92
C GLY A 129 -4.29 15.54 2.01
N ALA A 130 -4.37 14.67 3.02
CA ALA A 130 -3.52 13.49 3.11
C ALA A 130 -3.88 12.48 2.01
N GLN A 131 -2.87 11.95 1.34
CA GLN A 131 -3.06 10.98 0.26
C GLN A 131 -3.20 9.56 0.83
N PRO A 132 -4.20 8.78 0.41
CA PRO A 132 -4.29 7.38 0.77
C PRO A 132 -3.07 6.59 0.28
N VAL A 133 -2.58 5.66 1.09
CA VAL A 133 -1.41 4.84 0.79
C VAL A 133 -1.88 3.45 0.35
N PRO A 134 -1.79 3.10 -0.95
CA PRO A 134 -2.05 1.75 -1.42
C PRO A 134 -0.89 0.83 -1.05
N VAL A 135 -1.21 -0.33 -0.49
CA VAL A 135 -0.26 -1.36 -0.07
C VAL A 135 -0.71 -2.69 -0.64
N TRP A 136 0.21 -3.40 -1.29
CA TRP A 136 -0.07 -4.63 -2.03
C TRP A 136 0.33 -5.88 -1.26
N VAL A 137 -0.47 -6.92 -1.40
CA VAL A 137 -0.22 -8.25 -0.86
C VAL A 137 0.87 -8.95 -1.67
N THR A 138 1.87 -9.48 -0.98
CA THR A 138 2.99 -10.22 -1.58
C THR A 138 2.69 -11.71 -1.70
N ASP A 139 3.57 -12.44 -2.38
CA ASP A 139 3.52 -13.90 -2.47
C ASP A 139 3.75 -14.64 -1.15
N SER A 140 4.18 -13.93 -0.10
CA SER A 140 4.35 -14.53 1.22
C SER A 140 3.06 -14.52 2.06
N CYS A 141 1.99 -13.87 1.58
CA CYS A 141 0.70 -13.90 2.25
C CYS A 141 -0.06 -15.18 1.88
N ASP A 142 -0.23 -16.08 2.85
CA ASP A 142 -1.06 -17.26 2.66
C ASP A 142 -2.56 -16.91 2.60
N ALA A 143 -3.37 -17.87 2.15
CA ALA A 143 -4.82 -17.71 1.98
C ALA A 143 -5.55 -17.45 3.30
N THR A 144 -5.08 -18.01 4.41
CA THR A 144 -5.68 -17.84 5.74
C THR A 144 -5.51 -16.40 6.22
N LEU A 145 -4.31 -15.85 6.11
CA LEU A 145 -4.02 -14.46 6.44
C LEU A 145 -4.74 -13.51 5.48
N HIS A 146 -4.79 -13.83 4.20
CA HIS A 146 -5.52 -13.05 3.20
C HIS A 146 -7.02 -12.92 3.54
N ALA A 147 -7.69 -14.03 3.84
CA ALA A 147 -9.08 -14.02 4.34
C ALA A 147 -9.21 -13.31 5.69
N LYS A 148 -8.22 -13.44 6.57
CA LYS A 148 -8.19 -12.74 7.87
C LYS A 148 -8.19 -11.23 7.68
N LEU A 149 -7.42 -10.70 6.73
CA LEU A 149 -7.36 -9.28 6.38
C LEU A 149 -8.69 -8.73 5.81
N GLY A 150 -9.59 -9.61 5.35
CA GLY A 150 -10.94 -9.25 4.93
C GLY A 150 -11.18 -9.27 3.42
N PHE A 151 -10.24 -9.82 2.64
CA PHE A 151 -10.47 -10.04 1.22
C PHE A 151 -11.59 -11.07 1.01
N ALA A 152 -12.53 -10.75 0.12
CA ALA A 152 -13.73 -11.56 -0.13
C ALA A 152 -13.52 -12.66 -1.18
N SER A 153 -12.45 -12.57 -1.97
CA SER A 153 -12.08 -13.56 -2.99
C SER A 153 -10.64 -14.02 -2.76
N ALA A 154 -10.32 -15.21 -3.26
CA ALA A 154 -8.95 -15.71 -3.22
C ALA A 154 -8.01 -14.76 -3.98
N ARG A 155 -6.77 -14.64 -3.49
CA ARG A 155 -5.73 -13.89 -4.17
C ARG A 155 -5.50 -14.49 -5.56
N VAL A 156 -5.71 -13.69 -6.59
CA VAL A 156 -5.30 -14.00 -7.96
C VAL A 156 -3.92 -13.40 -8.18
N ALA A 157 -2.95 -14.21 -8.60
CA ALA A 157 -1.64 -13.69 -8.95
C ALA A 157 -1.78 -12.72 -10.12
N ARG A 158 -1.31 -11.49 -9.96
CA ARG A 158 -1.24 -10.54 -11.08
C ARG A 158 -0.40 -11.19 -12.18
N PRO A 159 -0.85 -11.17 -13.45
CA PRO A 159 -0.01 -11.59 -14.56
C PRO A 159 1.31 -10.83 -14.44
N LYS A 160 2.42 -11.56 -14.27
CA LYS A 160 3.72 -10.95 -14.43
C LYS A 160 3.69 -10.38 -15.85
N LYS A 161 3.92 -9.07 -16.01
CA LYS A 161 4.23 -8.55 -17.34
C LYS A 161 5.30 -9.48 -17.88
N GLN A 162 5.01 -10.18 -18.97
CA GLN A 162 6.04 -10.90 -19.68
C GLN A 162 7.13 -9.86 -19.92
N ASP A 163 8.33 -10.16 -19.45
CA ASP A 163 9.51 -9.44 -19.84
C ASP A 163 9.48 -9.36 -21.38
N GLU A 164 9.19 -8.18 -21.94
CA GLU A 164 9.52 -7.81 -23.32
C GLU A 164 11.05 -7.68 -23.46
N SER A 165 11.76 -8.69 -22.99
CA SER A 165 13.21 -8.81 -23.10
C SER A 165 13.57 -10.24 -23.47
N GLN A 166 12.92 -10.77 -24.51
CA GLN A 166 13.44 -11.90 -25.29
C GLN A 166 12.85 -11.96 -26.71
N SER A 167 13.00 -10.87 -27.46
CA SER A 167 12.97 -10.92 -28.93
C SER A 167 13.79 -9.77 -29.49
N GLY A 168 14.99 -10.06 -29.99
CA GLY A 168 15.76 -9.10 -30.79
C GLY A 168 17.27 -9.14 -30.60
N ALA A 169 17.89 -10.30 -30.78
CA ALA A 169 19.29 -10.30 -31.21
C ALA A 169 19.34 -10.05 -32.72
N GLY A 170 19.75 -8.83 -33.09
CA GLY A 170 20.41 -8.53 -34.36
C GLY A 170 19.53 -8.27 -35.60
N ALA A 171 19.28 -6.99 -35.90
CA ALA A 171 19.53 -6.41 -37.23
C ALA A 171 19.51 -4.87 -37.14
N ALA A 172 20.35 -4.27 -37.97
CA ALA A 172 20.75 -2.87 -38.05
C ALA A 172 19.62 -1.83 -38.23
N ASP A 173 19.86 -0.66 -37.62
CA ASP A 173 19.92 0.68 -38.25
C ASP A 173 18.84 1.05 -39.29
N ASP A 174 17.94 1.97 -38.93
CA ASP A 174 17.91 3.35 -39.48
C ASP A 174 16.64 4.12 -39.06
N GLY A 175 16.85 5.27 -38.40
CA GLY A 175 16.03 6.49 -38.47
C GLY A 175 14.54 6.47 -38.07
N GLU A 176 14.23 6.86 -36.82
CA GLU A 176 12.98 7.59 -36.52
C GLU A 176 13.27 8.88 -35.75
N GLU A 177 12.93 10.00 -36.38
CA GLU A 177 12.97 11.34 -35.81
C GLU A 177 12.08 11.43 -34.57
N GLY A 178 12.69 11.66 -33.42
CA GLY A 178 11.98 12.00 -32.19
C GLY A 178 11.22 13.31 -32.37
N ILE A 179 9.91 13.26 -32.18
CA ILE A 179 9.03 14.43 -32.14
C ILE A 179 9.58 15.41 -31.11
N SER A 180 10.15 16.52 -31.57
CA SER A 180 10.80 17.49 -30.69
C SER A 180 9.79 18.07 -29.69
N ARG A 181 10.27 18.42 -28.49
CA ARG A 181 9.46 19.02 -27.40
C ARG A 181 8.68 20.27 -27.85
N ALA A 182 9.15 20.95 -28.89
CA ALA A 182 8.46 22.08 -29.51
C ALA A 182 7.15 21.64 -30.21
N ALA A 183 7.14 20.50 -30.90
CA ALA A 183 5.96 19.96 -31.56
C ALA A 183 4.91 19.44 -30.56
N MET A 184 5.32 18.93 -29.39
CA MET A 184 4.37 18.59 -28.31
C MET A 184 3.72 19.82 -27.68
N LEU A 185 4.44 20.94 -27.57
CA LEU A 185 3.89 22.19 -27.02
C LEU A 185 2.89 22.86 -27.97
N ASP A 186 3.15 22.79 -29.29
CA ASP A 186 2.24 23.34 -30.30
C ASP A 186 0.93 22.55 -30.40
N ALA A 187 0.99 21.22 -30.25
CA ALA A 187 -0.20 20.37 -30.20
C ALA A 187 -1.08 20.66 -28.97
N VAL A 188 -0.47 21.04 -27.83
CA VAL A 188 -1.22 21.43 -26.62
C VAL A 188 -1.88 22.80 -26.77
N ALA A 189 -1.23 23.74 -27.47
CA ALA A 189 -1.82 25.05 -27.75
C ALA A 189 -3.03 24.94 -28.70
N GLN A 190 -2.96 24.07 -29.72
CA GLN A 190 -4.08 23.83 -30.64
C GLN A 190 -5.26 23.07 -29.98
N ALA A 191 -5.00 22.20 -29.00
CA ALA A 191 -6.04 21.43 -28.31
C ALA A 191 -6.78 22.22 -27.21
N THR A 192 -6.21 23.32 -26.71
CA THR A 192 -6.78 24.10 -25.59
C THR A 192 -7.47 25.38 -26.01
N GLY A 193 -7.51 25.70 -27.31
CA GLY A 193 -8.33 26.80 -27.84
C GLY A 193 -8.00 28.16 -27.23
N ALA A 194 -6.73 28.45 -26.96
CA ALA A 194 -6.28 29.76 -26.54
C ALA A 194 -5.76 30.56 -27.73
N HIS A 195 -6.68 31.21 -28.45
CA HIS A 195 -6.41 32.42 -29.23
C HIS A 195 -7.26 33.55 -28.69
#